data_AF-A0A517PD55-F1
#
_entry.id   AF-A0A517PD55-F1
#
_cell.length_a   1.000
_cell.length_b   1.000
_cell.length_c   1.000
_cell.angle_alpha   90.00
_cell.angle_beta   90.00
_cell.angle_gamma   90.00
#
_symmetry.space_group_name_H-M   'P 1'
#
loop_
_entity.id
_entity.type
_entity.pdbx_description
1 polymer ?
#
loop_
_entity_poly.entity_id
_entity_poly.type
_entity_poly.pdbx_seq_one_letter_code
_entity_poly.pdbx_strand_id
1 'polypeptide(L)' 'MSRRATILAATDEPDEVRTAEKWLRENRSRLTYVSEQQGCGCCILMWDVEGPDEVVATLPESVTAASEWSRVKRGRA' A
#
# COMPACT_ATOMS: atom_id res chain seq x y z
N MET A 1 -12.75 6.04 -9.65
CA MET A 1 -12.77 6.67 -8.31
C MET A 1 -11.38 6.50 -7.70
N SER A 2 -10.91 7.35 -6.78
CA SER A 2 -9.65 7.11 -6.08
C SER A 2 -9.86 6.23 -4.84
N ARG A 3 -8.89 5.37 -4.55
CA ARG A 3 -8.87 4.43 -3.42
C ARG A 3 -7.58 4.60 -2.63
N ARG A 4 -7.67 4.41 -1.31
CA ARG A 4 -6.53 4.38 -0.39
C ARG A 4 -6.29 2.97 0.11
N ALA A 5 -5.04 2.59 0.23
CA ALA A 5 -4.62 1.33 0.85
C ALA A 5 -3.33 1.54 1.64
N THR A 6 -3.05 0.62 2.56
CA THR A 6 -1.78 0.53 3.25
C THR A 6 -1.14 -0.79 2.86
N ILE A 7 0.11 -0.71 2.45
CA ILE A 7 0.97 -1.85 2.15
C ILE A 7 1.77 -2.15 3.42
N LEU A 8 1.83 -3.40 3.83
CA LEU A 8 2.68 -3.88 4.91
C LEU A 8 3.42 -5.13 4.43
N ALA A 9 4.72 -5.19 4.65
CA ALA A 9 5.53 -6.37 4.43
C ALA A 9 6.45 -6.60 5.63
N ALA A 10 6.49 -7.83 6.13
CA ALA A 10 7.44 -8.23 7.17
C ALA A 10 8.79 -8.60 6.54
N THR A 11 9.90 -8.12 7.12
CA THR A 11 11.24 -8.32 6.53
C THR A 11 11.75 -9.76 6.70
N ASP A 12 11.18 -10.51 7.63
CA ASP A 12 11.38 -11.95 7.84
C ASP A 12 10.54 -12.82 6.90
N GLU A 13 9.64 -12.22 6.11
CA GLU A 13 8.84 -12.86 5.06
C GLU A 13 9.29 -12.33 3.68
N PRO A 14 10.33 -12.91 3.04
CA PRO A 14 10.93 -12.37 1.83
C PRO A 14 9.96 -12.26 0.64
N ASP A 15 8.92 -13.10 0.60
CA ASP A 15 7.88 -13.06 -0.42
C ASP A 15 6.98 -11.84 -0.29
N GLU A 16 6.68 -11.39 0.93
CA GLU A 16 5.91 -10.16 1.15
C GLU A 16 6.68 -8.94 0.67
N VAL A 17 7.97 -8.84 1.03
CA VAL A 17 8.84 -7.73 0.61
C VAL A 17 8.91 -7.67 -0.92
N ARG A 18 9.22 -8.80 -1.58
CA ARG A 18 9.27 -8.87 -3.04
C ARG A 18 7.94 -8.47 -3.69
N THR A 19 6.83 -8.93 -3.12
CA THR A 19 5.49 -8.65 -3.62
C THR A 19 5.16 -7.16 -3.52
N ALA A 20 5.39 -6.55 -2.36
CA ALA A 20 5.18 -5.13 -2.12
C ALA A 20 6.02 -4.25 -3.05
N GLU A 21 7.33 -4.51 -3.12
CA GLU A 21 8.26 -3.74 -3.96
C GLU A 21 7.96 -3.87 -5.45
N LYS A 22 7.62 -5.10 -5.91
CA LYS A 22 7.25 -5.33 -7.30
C LYS A 22 5.99 -4.56 -7.66
N TRP A 23 4.94 -4.66 -6.85
CA TRP A 23 3.68 -3.97 -7.11
C TRP A 23 3.87 -2.46 -7.11
N LEU A 24 4.63 -1.91 -6.15
CA LEU A 24 4.95 -0.48 -6.09
C LEU A 24 5.70 -0.04 -7.35
N ARG A 25 6.75 -0.76 -7.74
CA ARG A 25 7.54 -0.42 -8.95
C ARG A 25 6.70 -0.42 -10.22
N GLU A 26 5.81 -1.40 -10.40
CA GLU A 26 4.97 -1.54 -11.58
C GLU A 26 3.87 -0.48 -11.67
N ASN A 27 3.38 0.02 -10.51
CA ASN A 27 2.22 0.91 -10.46
C ASN A 27 2.55 2.34 -10.04
N ARG A 28 3.78 2.65 -9.59
CA ARG A 28 4.18 3.95 -9.02
C ARG A 28 3.74 5.15 -9.85
N SER A 29 3.92 5.08 -11.17
CA SER A 29 3.59 6.18 -12.11
C SER A 29 2.08 6.41 -12.28
N ARG A 30 1.25 5.45 -11.89
CA ARG A 30 -0.22 5.50 -11.96
C ARG A 30 -0.86 5.88 -10.63
N LEU A 31 -0.10 5.84 -9.54
CA LEU A 31 -0.54 6.24 -8.21
C LEU A 31 -0.50 7.76 -8.08
N THR A 32 -1.49 8.33 -7.42
CA THR A 32 -1.53 9.76 -7.11
C THR A 32 -0.71 10.09 -5.87
N TYR A 33 -0.50 9.12 -4.98
CA TYR A 33 0.30 9.26 -3.77
C TYR A 33 0.94 7.93 -3.36
N VAL A 34 2.17 8.00 -2.87
CA VAL A 34 2.79 6.96 -2.02
C VAL A 34 3.60 7.71 -0.98
N SER A 35 3.42 7.34 0.29
CA SER A 35 4.18 7.91 1.40
C SER A 35 5.66 7.51 1.36
N GLU A 36 6.47 8.07 2.26
CA GLU A 36 7.74 7.46 2.62
C GLU A 36 7.52 6.12 3.33
N GLN A 37 8.61 5.36 3.56
CA GLN A 37 8.59 4.10 4.30
C GLN A 37 8.30 4.42 5.78
N GLN A 38 7.12 4.07 6.29
CA GLN A 38 6.64 4.43 7.65
C GLN A 38 6.84 3.35 8.71
N GLY A 39 7.18 2.13 8.30
CA GLY A 39 7.53 1.02 9.18
C GLY A 39 8.89 1.22 9.84
N CYS A 40 9.15 0.45 10.91
CA CYS A 40 10.39 0.55 11.69
C CYS A 40 11.67 0.29 10.87
N GLY A 41 11.55 -0.27 9.66
CA GLY A 41 12.65 -0.46 8.73
C GLY A 41 13.53 -1.67 9.04
N CYS A 42 13.50 -2.18 10.28
CA CYS A 42 14.21 -3.40 10.67
C CYS A 42 13.34 -4.66 10.60
N CYS A 43 12.05 -4.55 10.91
CA CYS A 43 11.12 -5.70 10.99
C CYS A 43 9.93 -5.57 10.04
N ILE A 44 9.48 -4.34 9.80
CA ILE A 44 8.28 -4.06 9.01
C ILE A 44 8.58 -2.92 8.05
N LEU A 45 8.17 -3.11 6.80
CA LEU A 45 8.09 -2.07 5.79
C LEU A 45 6.63 -1.70 5.58
N MET A 46 6.33 -0.41 5.55
CA MET A 46 4.96 0.08 5.43
C MET A 46 4.88 1.31 4.53
N TRP A 47 3.87 1.35 3.67
CA TRP A 47 3.57 2.51 2.83
C TRP A 47 2.08 2.75 2.72
N ASP A 48 1.68 4.00 2.77
CA ASP A 48 0.34 4.43 2.42
C ASP A 48 0.30 4.83 0.95
N VAL A 49 -0.70 4.34 0.22
CA VAL A 49 -0.87 4.63 -1.21
C VAL A 49 -2.26 5.20 -1.50
N GLU A 50 -2.34 6.08 -2.49
CA GLU A 50 -3.58 6.52 -3.12
C GLU A 50 -3.44 6.45 -4.63
N GLY A 51 -4.50 6.04 -5.31
CA GLY A 51 -4.53 6.01 -6.77
C GLY A 51 -5.91 5.62 -7.31
N PRO A 52 -6.00 5.39 -8.63
CA PRO A 52 -7.21 4.87 -9.25
C PRO A 52 -7.62 3.53 -8.63
N ASP A 53 -8.92 3.34 -8.39
CA ASP A 53 -9.46 2.13 -7.77
C ASP A 53 -9.06 0.86 -8.54
N GLU A 54 -9.06 0.90 -9.87
CA GLU A 54 -8.63 -0.21 -10.72
C GLU A 54 -7.14 -0.57 -10.61
N VAL A 55 -6.32 0.33 -10.07
CA VAL A 55 -4.91 0.06 -9.76
C VAL A 55 -4.82 -0.47 -8.34
N VAL A 56 -5.34 0.28 -7.37
CA VAL A 56 -5.19 -0.05 -5.95
C VAL A 56 -5.91 -1.34 -5.58
N ALA A 57 -7.00 -1.70 -6.26
CA ALA A 57 -7.68 -2.99 -6.09
C ALA A 57 -6.87 -4.20 -6.58
N THR A 58 -5.78 -4.00 -7.33
CA THR A 58 -4.86 -5.09 -7.73
C THR A 58 -3.77 -5.35 -6.69
N LEU A 59 -3.73 -4.58 -5.60
CA LEU A 59 -2.79 -4.79 -4.52
C LEU A 59 -3.01 -6.20 -3.92
N PRO A 60 -1.97 -7.04 -3.82
CA PRO A 60 -2.12 -8.39 -3.28
C PRO A 60 -2.59 -8.38 -1.83
N GLU A 61 -3.53 -9.26 -1.49
CA GLU A 61 -4.08 -9.36 -0.13
C GLU A 61 -3.00 -9.69 0.91
N SER A 62 -1.97 -10.44 0.52
CA SER A 62 -0.84 -10.83 1.39
C SER A 62 -0.05 -9.65 1.93
N VAL A 63 -0.07 -8.49 1.25
CA VAL A 63 0.64 -7.28 1.69
C VAL A 63 -0.32 -6.12 1.97
N THR A 64 -1.63 -6.39 1.97
CA THR A 64 -2.65 -5.37 2.23
C THR A 64 -2.98 -5.31 3.71
N ALA A 65 -2.87 -4.12 4.30
CA ALA A 65 -3.16 -3.89 5.71
C ALA A 65 -4.32 -2.90 5.92
N ALA A 66 -5.06 -3.12 7.01
CA ALA A 66 -6.05 -2.17 7.49
C ALA A 66 -5.40 -1.14 8.42
N SER A 67 -5.54 0.15 8.09
CA SER A 67 -5.03 1.29 8.86
C SER A 67 -6.10 2.37 8.92
N GLU A 68 -5.89 3.44 9.68
CA GLU A 68 -6.80 4.60 9.62
C GLU A 68 -6.79 5.25 8.23
N TRP A 69 -5.64 5.26 7.54
CA TRP A 69 -5.50 5.74 6.18
C TRP A 69 -6.38 4.97 5.18
N SER A 70 -6.35 3.63 5.23
CA SER A 70 -7.13 2.78 4.32
C SER A 70 -8.63 2.73 4.67
N ARG A 71 -9.01 3.18 5.87
CA ARG A 71 -10.40 3.26 6.33
C ARG A 71 -11.12 4.56 6.00
N VAL A 72 -10.44 5.58 5.44
CA VAL A 72 -11.09 6.86 5.12
C VAL A 72 -12.27 6.62 4.17
N LYS A 73 -13.49 6.63 4.73
CA LYS A 73 -14.73 6.58 3.96
C LYS A 73 -14.84 7.89 3.19
N ARG A 74 -15.02 7.81 1.86
CA ARG A 74 -15.44 8.98 1.07
C ARG A 74 -16.78 9.48 1.62
N GLY A 75 -16.75 10.62 2.30
CA GLY A 75 -17.90 11.49 2.53
C GLY A 75 -18.52 11.44 3.94
N ARG A 76 -18.52 12.59 4.60
CA ARG A 76 -19.79 13.20 5.02
C ARG A 76 -19.80 14.64 4.52
N ALA A 77 -20.87 14.97 3.80
CA ALA A 77 -21.23 16.32 3.38
C ALA A 77 -21.39 17.26 4.58
#